data_AF-A0A7T5JNU0-F1
#
_entry.id   AF-A0A7T5JNU0-F1
#
_cell.length_a   1.000
_cell.length_b   1.000
_cell.length_c   1.000
_cell.angle_alpha   90.00
_cell.angle_beta   90.00
_cell.angle_gamma   90.00
#
_symmetry.space_group_name_H-M   'P 1'
#
loop_
_entity.id
_entity.type
_entity.pdbx_description
1 polymer ?
#
loop_
_entity_poly.entity_id
_entity_poly.type
_entity_poly.pdbx_seq_one_letter_code
_entity_poly.pdbx_strand_id
1 'polypeptide(L)'
;MKLLWIMSPATGIYKSALAPFKRGLQQIYMSVDMIVDGSSYRLVGIYPMSVLLRMETNFGQFAIVDQEGRLVSDYDLTRRCLRMYQLIVTLDNNLAFLQKNLAGDPQAFAPMIRCVEELGKRLCAHLGQQEREAAQVHLDGYQEYLQTAMELGNQMNALGREIMQRLEPIRAGQPLKETEIGVLDGRMLAFMEESRKRVLVLLESHTARTESRRLLKEAMDKEWFSSGEEKLARNVVGLLDDSFRVERISIHERGTQTREQAIWTIVNEERDFIGKHTDELLKKKWLLGAEGASILA
;
A
#
# COMPACT_ATOMS: atom_id res chain seq x y z
N MET A 1 20.37 13.28 6.69
CA MET A 1 19.96 11.87 6.52
C MET A 1 18.84 11.58 7.50
N LYS A 2 17.64 11.25 7.02
CA LYS A 2 16.54 10.83 7.91
C LYS A 2 16.72 9.34 8.18
N LEU A 3 16.89 8.97 9.44
CA LEU A 3 16.87 7.59 9.88
C LEU A 3 15.42 7.10 9.89
N LEU A 4 15.20 5.84 9.54
CA LEU A 4 13.96 5.13 9.86
C LEU A 4 13.71 5.25 11.37
N TRP A 5 12.44 5.31 11.80
CA TRP A 5 12.09 5.44 13.23
C TRP A 5 12.70 4.35 14.10
N ILE A 6 12.95 3.18 13.51
CA ILE A 6 13.51 2.02 14.18
C ILE A 6 15.03 1.94 14.11
N MET A 7 15.75 2.91 13.53
CA MET A 7 17.20 2.85 13.35
C MET A 7 17.92 3.95 14.13
N SER A 8 19.06 3.59 14.73
CA SER A 8 19.93 4.51 15.49
C SER A 8 21.40 4.18 15.25
N PRO A 9 22.34 5.12 15.45
CA PRO A 9 23.77 4.81 15.38
C PRO A 9 24.11 3.64 16.33
N ALA A 10 24.84 2.65 15.84
CA ALA A 10 25.20 1.50 16.65
C ALA A 10 26.12 1.89 17.80
N THR A 11 25.88 1.33 18.99
CA THR A 11 26.65 1.57 20.21
C THR A 11 27.04 0.25 20.89
N GLY A 12 28.00 0.32 21.82
CA GLY A 12 28.40 -0.81 22.67
C GLY A 12 28.75 -2.08 21.90
N ILE A 13 28.24 -3.21 22.39
CA ILE A 13 28.47 -4.55 21.82
C ILE A 13 28.06 -4.65 20.35
N TYR A 14 26.98 -3.98 19.94
CA TYR A 14 26.47 -4.03 18.57
C TYR A 14 27.41 -3.31 17.59
N LYS A 15 28.01 -2.20 18.02
CA LYS A 15 29.05 -1.51 17.25
C LYS A 15 30.30 -2.36 17.15
N SER A 16 30.72 -2.96 18.27
CA SER A 16 31.92 -3.81 18.33
C SER A 16 31.79 -5.04 17.44
N ALA A 17 30.61 -5.66 17.39
CA ALA A 17 30.33 -6.85 16.59
C ALA A 17 30.58 -6.62 15.08
N LEU A 18 30.22 -5.44 14.56
CA LEU A 18 30.37 -5.14 13.13
C LEU A 18 31.60 -4.27 12.79
N ALA A 19 32.33 -3.78 13.79
CA ALA A 19 33.53 -2.96 13.60
C ALA A 19 34.60 -3.62 12.69
N PRO A 20 34.86 -4.95 12.78
CA PRO A 20 35.85 -5.61 11.91
C PRO A 20 35.52 -5.56 10.41
N PHE A 21 34.23 -5.44 10.05
CA PHE A 21 33.78 -5.45 8.66
C PHE A 21 33.69 -4.04 8.06
N LYS A 22 33.70 -3.01 8.89
CA LYS A 22 33.61 -1.60 8.49
C LYS A 22 34.88 -1.14 7.76
N ARG A 23 34.73 -0.54 6.59
CA ARG A 23 35.81 0.03 5.76
C ARG A 23 35.61 1.53 5.50
N GLY A 24 36.69 2.30 5.59
CA GLY A 24 36.69 3.74 5.25
C GLY A 24 35.62 4.56 5.97
N LEU A 25 34.99 5.48 5.23
CA LEU A 25 33.93 6.38 5.70
C LEU A 25 32.55 5.70 5.66
N GLN A 26 32.43 4.56 6.34
CA GLN A 26 31.15 3.91 6.60
C GLN A 26 30.64 4.24 8.00
N GLN A 27 29.35 4.07 8.23
CA GLN A 27 28.70 4.17 9.54
C GLN A 27 27.95 2.88 9.84
N ILE A 28 27.89 2.53 11.12
CA ILE A 28 27.19 1.35 11.60
C ILE A 28 25.93 1.82 12.30
N TYR A 29 24.79 1.29 11.89
CA TYR A 29 23.49 1.57 12.48
C TYR A 29 22.86 0.28 12.99
N MET A 30 22.05 0.39 14.03
CA MET A 30 21.32 -0.71 14.62
C MET A 30 19.84 -0.41 14.68
N SER A 31 19.02 -1.45 14.57
CA SER A 31 17.60 -1.36 14.80
C SER A 31 17.29 -1.20 16.29
N VAL A 32 16.02 -0.91 16.62
CA VAL A 32 15.44 -1.23 17.93
C VAL A 32 15.49 -2.75 18.19
N ASP A 33 15.25 -3.13 19.43
CA ASP A 33 15.17 -4.55 19.82
C ASP A 33 14.05 -5.26 19.06
N MET A 34 14.35 -6.45 18.55
CA MET A 34 13.42 -7.38 17.92
C MET A 34 13.33 -8.62 18.81
N ILE A 35 12.13 -8.90 19.33
CA ILE A 35 11.89 -9.99 20.26
C ILE A 35 11.32 -11.18 19.51
N VAL A 36 12.12 -12.25 19.41
CA VAL A 36 11.78 -13.51 18.73
C VAL A 36 11.97 -14.64 19.74
N ASP A 37 10.94 -15.47 19.93
CA ASP A 37 10.95 -16.57 20.92
C ASP A 37 11.42 -16.15 22.32
N GLY A 38 11.08 -14.93 22.73
CA GLY A 38 11.44 -14.34 24.03
C GLY A 38 12.87 -13.78 24.13
N SER A 39 13.69 -13.98 23.09
CA SER A 39 15.06 -13.47 23.02
C SER A 39 15.12 -12.17 22.22
N SER A 40 16.05 -11.27 22.57
CA SER A 40 16.22 -9.98 21.89
C SER A 40 17.34 -10.01 20.87
N TYR A 41 17.07 -9.44 19.72
CA TYR A 41 18.00 -9.33 18.61
C TYR A 41 17.99 -7.91 18.04
N ARG A 42 19.07 -7.52 17.36
CA ARG A 42 19.11 -6.28 16.58
C ARG A 42 19.64 -6.54 15.18
N LEU A 43 19.03 -5.90 14.19
CA LEU A 43 19.59 -5.77 12.86
C LEU A 43 20.65 -4.69 12.92
N VAL A 44 21.88 -5.04 12.60
CA VAL A 44 22.99 -4.09 12.54
C VAL A 44 23.49 -4.04 11.10
N GLY A 45 23.52 -2.85 10.52
CA GLY A 45 23.87 -2.62 9.12
C GLY A 45 25.05 -1.65 8.98
N ILE A 46 25.84 -1.85 7.92
CA ILE A 46 26.94 -0.97 7.52
C ILE A 46 26.50 -0.14 6.31
N TYR A 47 26.59 1.18 6.45
CA TYR A 47 26.09 2.16 5.48
C TYR A 47 27.22 3.07 5.00
N PRO A 48 27.27 3.42 3.70
CA PRO A 48 28.16 4.45 3.21
C PRO A 48 27.73 5.84 3.74
N MET A 49 28.68 6.71 4.07
CA MET A 49 28.43 8.11 4.50
C MET A 49 27.85 9.03 3.40
N SER A 50 27.52 8.54 2.20
CA SER A 50 27.11 9.43 1.12
C SER A 50 25.75 10.09 1.39
N VAL A 51 25.70 11.42 1.23
CA VAL A 51 24.65 12.32 1.71
C VAL A 51 23.31 12.13 0.96
N LEU A 52 23.27 11.34 -0.11
CA LEU A 52 22.13 11.21 -1.03
C LEU A 52 21.36 9.89 -0.89
N LEU A 53 21.79 8.96 -0.05
CA LEU A 53 21.22 7.61 -0.03
C LEU A 53 20.21 7.42 1.11
N ARG A 54 18.99 7.02 0.75
CA ARG A 54 18.00 6.52 1.72
C ARG A 54 18.53 5.21 2.30
N MET A 55 18.53 5.10 3.64
CA MET A 55 18.98 3.88 4.33
C MET A 55 18.07 2.67 4.04
N GLU A 56 16.83 2.94 3.65
CA GLU A 56 15.81 1.97 3.21
C GLU A 56 16.30 1.01 2.11
N THR A 57 17.21 1.45 1.23
CA THR A 57 17.67 0.66 0.07
C THR A 57 19.17 0.33 0.11
N ASN A 58 19.93 0.91 1.05
CA ASN A 58 21.39 1.02 0.95
C ASN A 58 22.20 0.54 2.16
N PHE A 59 21.75 -0.47 2.92
CA PHE A 59 22.74 -1.31 3.61
C PHE A 59 23.31 -2.30 2.60
N GLY A 60 24.62 -2.30 2.41
CA GLY A 60 25.31 -3.29 1.56
C GLY A 60 25.59 -4.59 2.31
N GLN A 61 25.79 -4.48 3.63
CA GLN A 61 26.13 -5.56 4.54
C GLN A 61 25.32 -5.40 5.84
N PHE A 62 24.83 -6.50 6.38
CA PHE A 62 24.15 -6.51 7.68
C PHE A 62 24.35 -7.85 8.40
N ALA A 63 24.02 -7.84 9.69
CA ALA A 63 23.89 -9.05 10.49
C ALA A 63 22.74 -8.88 11.50
N ILE A 64 22.22 -10.01 11.95
CA ILE A 64 21.46 -10.06 13.20
C ILE A 64 22.46 -10.33 14.32
N VAL A 65 22.34 -9.56 15.40
CA VAL A 65 23.23 -9.64 16.57
C VAL A 65 22.39 -9.89 17.81
N ASP A 66 22.80 -10.84 18.64
CA ASP A 66 22.15 -11.15 19.91
C ASP A 66 22.58 -10.19 21.04
N GLN A 67 22.03 -10.39 22.25
CA GLN A 67 22.32 -9.57 23.43
C GLN A 67 23.76 -9.71 23.95
N GLU A 68 24.48 -10.76 23.56
CA GLU A 68 25.89 -10.96 23.91
C GLU A 68 26.85 -10.35 22.86
N GLY A 69 26.31 -9.82 21.75
CA GLY A 69 27.11 -9.24 20.67
C GLY A 69 27.60 -10.27 19.65
N ARG A 70 27.06 -11.49 19.67
CA ARG A 70 27.40 -12.55 18.70
C ARG A 70 26.59 -12.37 17.42
N LEU A 71 27.22 -12.64 16.29
CA LEU A 71 26.55 -12.68 15.00
C LEU A 71 25.69 -13.94 14.91
N VAL A 72 24.42 -13.78 14.60
CA VAL A 72 23.48 -14.88 14.38
C VAL A 72 23.71 -15.45 12.98
N SER A 73 23.98 -16.75 12.90
CA SER A 73 24.12 -17.50 11.64
C SER A 73 22.85 -18.24 11.23
N ASP A 74 21.86 -18.32 12.11
CA ASP A 74 20.56 -18.96 11.84
C ASP A 74 19.81 -18.18 10.75
N TYR A 75 19.57 -18.85 9.63
CA TYR A 75 18.92 -18.28 8.46
C TYR A 75 17.45 -17.95 8.72
N ASP A 76 16.71 -18.83 9.39
CA ASP A 76 15.29 -18.67 9.66
C ASP A 76 15.05 -17.55 10.66
N LEU A 77 15.86 -17.48 11.72
CA LEU A 77 15.85 -16.38 12.66
C LEU A 77 16.19 -15.05 11.98
N THR A 78 17.22 -15.04 11.12
CA THR A 78 17.58 -13.86 10.32
C THR A 78 16.43 -13.40 9.44
N ARG A 79 15.75 -14.34 8.78
CA ARG A 79 14.58 -14.08 7.93
C ARG A 79 13.42 -13.49 8.72
N ARG A 80 13.10 -14.04 9.90
CA ARG A 80 12.04 -13.54 10.80
C ARG A 80 12.34 -12.09 11.24
N CYS A 81 13.56 -11.83 11.70
CA CYS A 81 14.00 -10.47 12.05
C CYS A 81 13.92 -9.50 10.87
N LEU A 82 14.40 -9.91 9.70
CA LEU A 82 14.40 -9.06 8.51
C LEU A 82 12.98 -8.77 8.02
N ARG A 83 12.04 -9.72 8.12
CA ARG A 83 10.63 -9.51 7.78
C ARG A 83 10.01 -8.41 8.66
N MET A 84 10.26 -8.46 9.98
CA MET A 84 9.78 -7.43 10.90
C MET A 84 10.33 -6.04 10.52
N TYR A 85 11.64 -5.96 10.23
CA TYR A 85 12.26 -4.73 9.76
C TYR A 85 11.61 -4.22 8.46
N GLN A 86 11.46 -5.09 7.45
CA GLN A 86 10.91 -4.71 6.15
C GLN A 86 9.46 -4.23 6.20
N LEU A 87 8.63 -4.82 7.07
CA LEU A 87 7.28 -4.32 7.31
C LEU A 87 7.31 -2.86 7.79
N ILE A 88 8.15 -2.55 8.77
CA ILE A 88 8.23 -1.19 9.33
C ILE A 88 8.80 -0.20 8.31
N VAL A 89 9.82 -0.60 7.54
CA VAL A 89 10.34 0.21 6.43
C VAL A 89 9.24 0.54 5.42
N THR A 90 8.47 -0.48 5.02
CA THR A 90 7.36 -0.31 4.08
C THR A 90 6.34 0.68 4.62
N LEU A 91 5.97 0.56 5.90
CA LEU A 91 4.98 1.43 6.54
C LEU A 91 5.47 2.87 6.74
N ASP A 92 6.74 3.09 7.11
CA ASP A 92 7.31 4.45 7.21
C ASP A 92 7.31 5.15 5.85
N ASN A 93 7.76 4.43 4.80
CA ASN A 93 7.82 4.95 3.44
C ASN A 93 6.46 5.34 2.86
N ASN A 94 5.41 4.62 3.26
CA ASN A 94 4.06 4.80 2.75
C ASN A 94 3.13 5.51 3.74
N LEU A 95 3.63 6.00 4.87
CA LEU A 95 2.81 6.58 5.92
C LEU A 95 1.93 7.73 5.40
N ALA A 96 2.54 8.66 4.65
CA ALA A 96 1.81 9.83 4.15
C ALA A 96 0.67 9.43 3.21
N PHE A 97 0.86 8.37 2.41
CA PHE A 97 -0.20 7.81 1.56
C PHE A 97 -1.31 7.18 2.38
N LEU A 98 -0.96 6.41 3.41
CA LEU A 98 -1.95 5.85 4.34
C LEU A 98 -2.77 6.95 5.00
N GLN A 99 -2.12 7.99 5.54
CA GLN A 99 -2.80 9.13 6.15
C GLN A 99 -3.71 9.87 5.18
N LYS A 100 -3.27 10.08 3.94
CA LYS A 100 -4.09 10.72 2.90
C LYS A 100 -5.32 9.88 2.55
N ASN A 101 -5.17 8.56 2.45
CA ASN A 101 -6.31 7.66 2.22
C ASN A 101 -7.31 7.70 3.38
N LEU A 102 -6.81 7.71 4.63
CA LEU A 102 -7.64 7.79 5.83
C LEU A 102 -8.37 9.13 6.00
N ALA A 103 -7.87 10.21 5.38
CA ALA A 103 -8.55 11.50 5.38
C ALA A 103 -9.77 11.55 4.43
N GLY A 104 -9.87 10.61 3.49
CA GLY A 104 -11.04 10.49 2.62
C GLY A 104 -12.21 9.86 3.37
N ASP A 105 -13.39 10.45 3.24
CA ASP A 105 -14.64 9.86 3.73
C ASP A 105 -15.31 9.02 2.64
N PRO A 106 -15.35 7.67 2.76
CA PRO A 106 -16.03 6.82 1.80
C PRO A 106 -17.54 7.08 1.76
N GLN A 107 -18.14 7.59 2.85
CA GLN A 107 -19.57 7.91 2.91
C GLN A 107 -19.95 9.09 2.01
N ALA A 108 -18.97 9.85 1.50
CA ALA A 108 -19.20 10.87 0.49
C ALA A 108 -19.82 10.30 -0.82
N PHE A 109 -19.73 8.99 -1.06
CA PHE A 109 -20.40 8.34 -2.19
C PHE A 109 -21.90 8.10 -1.98
N ALA A 110 -22.40 8.03 -0.73
CA ALA A 110 -23.81 7.72 -0.47
C ALA A 110 -24.78 8.77 -1.06
N PRO A 111 -24.55 10.09 -0.95
CA PRO A 111 -25.36 11.08 -1.66
C PRO A 111 -25.28 10.95 -3.18
N MET A 112 -24.11 10.56 -3.71
CA MET A 112 -23.90 10.41 -5.15
C MET A 112 -24.69 9.23 -5.73
N ILE A 113 -24.75 8.11 -5.01
CA ILE A 113 -25.56 6.94 -5.41
C ILE A 113 -27.03 7.37 -5.57
N ARG A 114 -27.58 8.11 -4.60
CA ARG A 114 -28.95 8.64 -4.68
C ARG A 114 -29.14 9.59 -5.87
N CYS A 115 -28.18 10.47 -6.13
CA CYS A 115 -28.23 11.37 -7.28
C CYS A 115 -28.27 10.59 -8.61
N VAL A 116 -27.46 9.54 -8.75
CA VAL A 116 -27.45 8.70 -9.95
C VAL A 116 -28.79 7.97 -10.12
N GLU A 117 -29.37 7.47 -9.03
CA GLU A 117 -30.68 6.83 -9.06
C GLU A 117 -31.79 7.79 -9.49
N GLU A 118 -31.84 9.00 -8.92
CA GLU A 118 -32.83 10.01 -9.24
C GLU A 118 -32.70 10.51 -10.69
N LEU A 119 -31.49 10.87 -11.12
CA LEU A 119 -31.22 11.31 -12.50
C LEU A 119 -31.49 10.18 -13.50
N GLY A 120 -31.16 8.94 -13.15
CA GLY A 120 -31.46 7.76 -13.95
C GLY A 120 -32.95 7.58 -14.19
N LYS A 121 -33.77 7.69 -13.14
CA LYS A 121 -35.25 7.62 -13.26
C LYS A 121 -35.79 8.69 -14.19
N ARG A 122 -35.28 9.92 -14.09
CA ARG A 122 -35.67 11.05 -14.95
C ARG A 122 -35.30 10.78 -16.40
N LEU A 123 -34.05 10.42 -16.66
CA LEU A 123 -33.55 10.09 -17.99
C LEU A 123 -34.37 8.96 -18.64
N CYS A 124 -34.61 7.87 -17.90
CA CYS A 124 -35.35 6.72 -18.38
C CYS A 124 -36.83 7.02 -18.71
N ALA A 125 -37.41 8.08 -18.14
CA ALA A 125 -38.77 8.52 -18.47
C ALA A 125 -38.89 9.14 -19.87
N HIS A 126 -37.78 9.57 -20.46
CA HIS A 126 -37.72 10.17 -21.81
C HIS A 126 -37.34 9.18 -22.91
N LEU A 127 -37.02 7.93 -22.57
CA LEU A 127 -36.54 6.91 -23.49
C LEU A 127 -37.63 5.92 -23.91
N GLY A 128 -37.49 5.36 -25.11
CA GLY A 128 -38.27 4.19 -25.52
C GLY A 128 -37.87 2.94 -24.73
N GLN A 129 -38.71 1.89 -24.74
CA GLN A 129 -38.52 0.70 -23.89
C GLN A 129 -37.14 0.04 -24.05
N GLN A 130 -36.66 -0.16 -25.28
CA GLN A 130 -35.36 -0.80 -25.53
C GLN A 130 -34.19 0.07 -25.07
N GLU A 131 -34.24 1.37 -25.34
CA GLU A 131 -33.19 2.33 -24.92
C GLU A 131 -33.16 2.47 -23.40
N ARG A 132 -34.34 2.45 -22.76
CA ARG A 132 -34.49 2.47 -21.32
C ARG A 132 -33.83 1.25 -20.66
N GLU A 133 -34.09 0.05 -21.17
CA GLU A 133 -33.48 -1.17 -20.64
C GLU A 133 -31.95 -1.12 -20.75
N ALA A 134 -31.42 -0.70 -21.91
CA ALA A 134 -29.98 -0.54 -22.10
C ALA A 134 -29.38 0.53 -21.17
N ALA A 135 -30.04 1.69 -21.03
CA ALA A 135 -29.59 2.75 -20.14
C ALA A 135 -29.56 2.30 -18.66
N GLN A 136 -30.58 1.54 -18.24
CA GLN A 136 -30.69 1.05 -16.88
C GLN A 136 -29.52 0.14 -16.50
N VAL A 137 -29.10 -0.76 -17.38
CA VAL A 137 -27.94 -1.65 -17.13
C VAL A 137 -26.67 -0.85 -16.82
N HIS A 138 -26.43 0.23 -17.55
CA HIS A 138 -25.23 1.05 -17.33
C HIS A 138 -25.32 1.91 -16.08
N LEU A 139 -26.50 2.47 -15.80
CA LEU A 139 -26.74 3.25 -14.58
C LEU A 139 -26.63 2.39 -13.32
N ASP A 140 -27.20 1.18 -13.34
CA ASP A 140 -27.10 0.21 -12.25
C ASP A 140 -25.64 -0.23 -12.05
N GLY A 141 -24.91 -0.53 -13.13
CA GLY A 141 -23.49 -0.85 -13.05
C GLY A 141 -22.63 0.29 -12.48
N TYR A 142 -23.01 1.55 -12.72
CA TYR A 142 -22.32 2.68 -12.09
C TYR A 142 -22.68 2.83 -10.60
N GLN A 143 -23.94 2.61 -10.23
CA GLN A 143 -24.35 2.58 -8.82
C GLN A 143 -23.64 1.47 -8.04
N GLU A 144 -23.55 0.27 -8.63
CA GLU A 144 -22.82 -0.86 -8.05
C GLU A 144 -21.34 -0.49 -7.83
N TYR A 145 -20.69 0.10 -8.82
CA TYR A 145 -19.32 0.62 -8.67
C TYR A 145 -19.18 1.57 -7.46
N LEU A 146 -20.09 2.54 -7.31
CA LEU A 146 -20.04 3.51 -6.22
C LEU A 146 -20.25 2.83 -4.86
N GLN A 147 -21.21 1.89 -4.78
CA GLN A 147 -21.51 1.14 -3.58
C GLN A 147 -20.31 0.28 -3.15
N THR A 148 -19.73 -0.49 -4.06
CA THR A 148 -18.56 -1.32 -3.78
C THR A 148 -17.34 -0.46 -3.43
N ALA A 149 -17.13 0.67 -4.11
CA ALA A 149 -16.04 1.61 -3.79
C ALA A 149 -16.18 2.19 -2.37
N MET A 150 -17.40 2.49 -1.94
CA MET A 150 -17.70 2.93 -0.58
C MET A 150 -17.41 1.84 0.45
N GLU A 151 -17.89 0.61 0.23
CA GLU A 151 -17.68 -0.53 1.13
C GLU A 151 -16.19 -0.85 1.31
N LEU A 152 -15.45 -0.98 0.21
CA LEU A 152 -14.00 -1.19 0.22
C LEU A 152 -13.28 -0.03 0.91
N GLY A 153 -13.69 1.22 0.65
CA GLY A 153 -13.15 2.39 1.33
C GLY A 153 -13.33 2.33 2.85
N ASN A 154 -14.49 1.90 3.33
CA ASN A 154 -14.76 1.75 4.76
C ASN A 154 -13.87 0.67 5.39
N GLN A 155 -13.71 -0.47 4.72
CA GLN A 155 -12.84 -1.57 5.18
C GLN A 155 -11.38 -1.14 5.23
N MET A 156 -10.89 -0.49 4.17
CA MET A 156 -9.55 0.10 4.12
C MET A 156 -9.33 1.11 5.26
N ASN A 157 -10.32 1.97 5.54
CA ASN A 157 -10.23 2.95 6.61
C ASN A 157 -10.17 2.29 8.00
N ALA A 158 -10.94 1.23 8.23
CA ALA A 158 -10.87 0.45 9.47
C ALA A 158 -9.48 -0.18 9.66
N LEU A 159 -8.97 -0.87 8.63
CA LEU A 159 -7.65 -1.50 8.64
C LEU A 159 -6.52 -0.46 8.82
N GLY A 160 -6.58 0.65 8.09
CA GLY A 160 -5.58 1.70 8.16
C GLY A 160 -5.52 2.38 9.54
N ARG A 161 -6.66 2.58 10.21
CA ARG A 161 -6.68 3.06 11.60
C ARG A 161 -6.03 2.07 12.56
N GLU A 162 -6.29 0.78 12.42
CA GLU A 162 -5.65 -0.25 13.25
C GLU A 162 -4.13 -0.31 13.02
N ILE A 163 -3.69 -0.25 11.75
CA ILE A 163 -2.26 -0.15 11.39
C ILE A 163 -1.62 1.06 12.08
N MET A 164 -2.25 2.23 11.98
CA MET A 164 -1.75 3.47 12.59
C MET A 164 -1.63 3.36 14.11
N GLN A 165 -2.66 2.83 14.78
CA GLN A 165 -2.66 2.64 16.24
C GLN A 165 -1.52 1.69 16.68
N ARG A 166 -1.30 0.60 15.94
CA ARG A 166 -0.23 -0.36 16.24
C ARG A 166 1.17 0.18 15.96
N LEU A 167 1.30 1.17 15.07
CA LEU A 167 2.57 1.84 14.79
C LEU A 167 2.98 2.83 15.89
N GLU A 168 2.06 3.37 16.69
CA GLU A 168 2.36 4.34 17.74
C GLU A 168 3.40 3.86 18.77
N PRO A 169 3.27 2.69 19.40
CA PRO A 169 4.29 2.20 20.35
C PRO A 169 5.65 1.99 19.69
N ILE A 170 5.67 1.53 18.43
CA ILE A 170 6.90 1.31 17.66
C ILE A 170 7.60 2.65 17.41
N ARG A 171 6.85 3.71 17.06
CA ARG A 171 7.38 5.07 16.91
C ARG A 171 7.90 5.66 18.21
N ALA A 172 7.32 5.25 19.34
CA ALA A 172 7.82 5.62 20.66
C ALA A 172 9.09 4.82 21.06
N GLY A 173 9.62 3.98 20.18
CA GLY A 173 10.85 3.22 20.39
C GLY A 173 10.66 1.91 21.15
N GLN A 174 9.42 1.40 21.26
CA GLN A 174 9.19 0.08 21.85
C GLN A 174 9.81 -1.03 20.99
N PRO A 175 10.26 -2.14 21.61
CA PRO A 175 10.75 -3.31 20.89
C PRO A 175 9.71 -3.88 19.92
N LEU A 176 10.18 -4.40 18.78
CA LEU A 176 9.36 -5.14 17.82
C LEU A 176 9.16 -6.56 18.33
N LYS A 177 8.00 -6.88 18.90
CA LYS A 177 7.67 -8.26 19.29
C LYS A 177 7.06 -9.00 18.12
N GLU A 178 7.57 -10.19 17.82
CA GLU A 178 7.15 -10.94 16.64
C GLU A 178 5.64 -11.19 16.58
N THR A 179 4.99 -11.52 17.70
CA THR A 179 3.55 -11.76 17.73
C THR A 179 2.74 -10.52 17.38
N GLU A 180 3.14 -9.35 17.91
CA GLU A 180 2.49 -8.06 17.62
C GLU A 180 2.74 -7.63 16.17
N ILE A 181 3.96 -7.88 15.67
CA ILE A 181 4.33 -7.60 14.28
C ILE A 181 3.61 -8.53 13.31
N GLY A 182 3.41 -9.80 13.63
CA GLY A 182 2.65 -10.73 12.81
C GLY A 182 1.19 -10.28 12.63
N VAL A 183 0.59 -9.70 13.67
CA VAL A 183 -0.74 -9.09 13.55
C VAL A 183 -0.69 -7.85 12.65
N LEU A 184 0.29 -6.95 12.83
CA LEU A 184 0.45 -5.76 11.99
C LEU A 184 0.66 -6.13 10.51
N ASP A 185 1.47 -7.15 10.23
CA ASP A 185 1.73 -7.69 8.90
C ASP A 185 0.44 -8.19 8.25
N GLY A 186 -0.34 -9.02 8.97
CA GLY A 186 -1.65 -9.49 8.51
C GLY A 186 -2.63 -8.34 8.19
N ARG A 187 -2.65 -7.27 9.01
CA ARG A 187 -3.47 -6.08 8.75
C ARG A 187 -2.98 -5.30 7.52
N MET A 188 -1.68 -5.17 7.33
CA MET A 188 -1.10 -4.52 6.16
C MET A 188 -1.42 -5.29 4.88
N LEU A 189 -1.28 -6.62 4.89
CA LEU A 189 -1.63 -7.46 3.75
C LEU A 189 -3.12 -7.37 3.41
N ALA A 190 -4.00 -7.38 4.42
CA ALA A 190 -5.44 -7.18 4.22
C ALA A 190 -5.75 -5.78 3.64
N PHE A 191 -5.09 -4.73 4.13
CA PHE A 191 -5.28 -3.36 3.60
C PHE A 191 -4.90 -3.29 2.12
N MET A 192 -3.78 -3.91 1.74
CA MET A 192 -3.32 -3.96 0.36
C MET A 192 -4.27 -4.76 -0.53
N GLU A 193 -4.84 -5.85 -0.02
CA GLU A 193 -5.84 -6.63 -0.74
C GLU A 193 -7.11 -5.83 -1.02
N GLU A 194 -7.65 -5.12 -0.04
CA GLU A 194 -8.81 -4.25 -0.25
C GLU A 194 -8.48 -3.09 -1.21
N SER A 195 -7.27 -2.55 -1.15
CA SER A 195 -6.79 -1.57 -2.11
C SER A 195 -6.75 -2.12 -3.54
N ARG A 196 -6.32 -3.38 -3.74
CA ARG A 196 -6.30 -4.04 -5.05
C ARG A 196 -7.70 -4.24 -5.59
N LYS A 197 -8.61 -4.78 -4.78
CA LYS A 197 -10.03 -4.94 -5.15
C LYS A 197 -10.65 -3.62 -5.59
N ARG A 198 -10.35 -2.53 -4.89
CA ARG A 198 -10.85 -1.19 -5.24
C ARG A 198 -10.36 -0.74 -6.61
N VAL A 199 -9.10 -1.01 -6.94
CA VAL A 199 -8.58 -0.72 -8.28
C VAL A 199 -9.22 -1.64 -9.34
N LEU A 200 -9.42 -2.92 -9.05
CA LEU A 200 -10.11 -3.84 -9.98
C LEU A 200 -11.52 -3.33 -10.31
N VAL A 201 -12.31 -3.01 -9.28
CA VAL A 201 -13.67 -2.46 -9.43
C VAL A 201 -13.66 -1.16 -10.24
N LEU A 202 -12.66 -0.30 -10.07
CA LEU A 202 -12.47 0.88 -10.92
C LEU A 202 -12.26 0.49 -12.39
N LEU A 203 -11.37 -0.44 -12.67
CA LEU A 203 -11.05 -0.85 -14.06
C LEU A 203 -12.24 -1.57 -14.71
N GLU A 204 -12.85 -2.53 -14.02
CA GLU A 204 -13.94 -3.37 -14.54
C GLU A 204 -15.22 -2.57 -14.80
N SER A 205 -15.48 -1.53 -14.00
CA SER A 205 -16.64 -0.65 -14.18
C SER A 205 -16.52 0.35 -15.33
N HIS A 206 -15.43 0.34 -16.11
CA HIS A 206 -15.18 1.35 -17.15
C HIS A 206 -16.36 1.54 -18.11
N THR A 207 -16.91 0.45 -18.66
CA THR A 207 -18.01 0.56 -19.63
C THR A 207 -19.25 1.19 -19.00
N ALA A 208 -19.65 0.75 -17.82
CA ALA A 208 -20.78 1.31 -17.10
C ALA A 208 -20.59 2.80 -16.78
N ARG A 209 -19.38 3.20 -16.38
CA ARG A 209 -19.01 4.60 -16.13
C ARG A 209 -19.04 5.44 -17.42
N THR A 210 -18.49 4.93 -18.52
CA THR A 210 -18.43 5.62 -19.81
C THR A 210 -19.83 5.84 -20.38
N GLU A 211 -20.67 4.81 -20.38
CA GLU A 211 -22.04 4.90 -20.86
C GLU A 211 -22.92 5.76 -19.95
N SER A 212 -22.81 5.62 -18.62
CA SER A 212 -23.51 6.51 -17.67
C SER A 212 -23.15 7.98 -17.90
N ARG A 213 -21.87 8.28 -18.14
CA ARG A 213 -21.44 9.64 -18.47
C ARG A 213 -22.06 10.13 -19.78
N ARG A 214 -22.06 9.30 -20.82
CA ARG A 214 -22.63 9.64 -22.12
C ARG A 214 -24.13 9.95 -21.98
N LEU A 215 -24.87 9.06 -21.33
CA LEU A 215 -26.31 9.18 -21.07
C LEU A 215 -26.64 10.49 -20.33
N LEU A 216 -25.92 10.78 -19.24
CA LEU A 216 -26.16 12.01 -18.47
C LEU A 216 -25.82 13.28 -19.28
N LYS A 217 -24.77 13.26 -20.10
CA LYS A 217 -24.45 14.38 -20.99
C LYS A 217 -25.51 14.60 -22.05
N GLU A 218 -25.94 13.55 -22.73
CA GLU A 218 -26.99 13.63 -23.74
C GLU A 218 -28.32 14.14 -23.16
N ALA A 219 -28.67 13.71 -21.93
CA ALA A 219 -29.86 14.19 -21.26
C ALA A 219 -29.77 15.69 -20.90
N MET A 220 -28.59 16.19 -20.51
CA MET A 220 -28.37 17.63 -20.32
C MET A 220 -28.46 18.39 -21.65
N ASP A 221 -27.83 17.90 -22.72
CA ASP A 221 -27.82 18.55 -24.03
C ASP A 221 -29.22 18.62 -24.67
N LYS A 222 -30.09 17.64 -24.35
CA LYS A 222 -31.49 17.59 -24.79
C LYS A 222 -32.45 18.31 -23.82
N GLU A 223 -31.93 18.97 -22.80
CA GLU A 223 -32.72 19.71 -21.80
C GLU A 223 -33.77 18.85 -21.06
N TRP A 224 -33.47 17.56 -20.84
CA TRP A 224 -34.36 16.64 -20.12
C TRP A 224 -34.37 16.85 -18.60
N PHE A 225 -33.41 17.63 -18.10
CA PHE A 225 -33.26 17.94 -16.69
C PHE A 225 -33.67 19.39 -16.40
N SER A 226 -34.36 19.61 -15.28
CA SER A 226 -34.54 20.94 -14.72
C SER A 226 -33.19 21.54 -14.29
N SER A 227 -33.13 22.87 -14.08
CA SER A 227 -31.86 23.54 -13.70
C SER A 227 -31.22 22.97 -12.43
N GLY A 228 -32.02 22.46 -11.48
CA GLY A 228 -31.52 21.79 -10.27
C GLY A 228 -30.92 20.42 -10.58
N GLU A 229 -31.60 19.62 -11.39
CA GLU A 229 -31.16 18.29 -11.82
C GLU A 229 -29.91 18.39 -12.72
N GLU A 230 -29.84 19.40 -13.58
CA GLU A 230 -28.68 19.65 -14.44
C GLU A 230 -27.42 19.92 -13.60
N LYS A 231 -27.54 20.71 -12.52
CA LYS A 231 -26.42 20.93 -11.59
C LYS A 231 -25.95 19.62 -10.95
N LEU A 232 -26.87 18.74 -10.56
CA LEU A 232 -26.53 17.43 -10.00
C LEU A 232 -25.86 16.54 -11.06
N ALA A 233 -26.40 16.52 -12.28
CA ALA A 233 -25.83 15.76 -13.39
C ALA A 233 -24.41 16.22 -13.72
N ARG A 234 -24.14 17.53 -13.73
CA ARG A 234 -22.78 18.08 -13.91
C ARG A 234 -21.82 17.61 -12.81
N ASN A 235 -22.27 17.55 -11.55
CA ASN A 235 -21.44 17.04 -10.45
C ASN A 235 -21.12 15.55 -10.62
N VAL A 236 -22.12 14.73 -10.99
CA VAL A 236 -21.93 13.30 -11.27
C VAL A 236 -20.95 13.09 -12.43
N VAL A 237 -21.11 13.85 -13.51
CA VAL A 237 -20.21 13.81 -14.67
C VAL A 237 -18.79 14.23 -14.30
N GLY A 238 -18.63 15.26 -13.47
CA GLY A 238 -17.32 15.69 -12.96
C GLY A 238 -16.61 14.58 -12.18
N LEU A 239 -17.34 13.85 -11.33
CA LEU A 239 -16.79 12.70 -10.60
C LEU A 239 -16.43 11.53 -11.52
N LEU A 240 -17.22 11.29 -12.57
CA LEU A 240 -16.88 10.33 -13.61
C LEU A 240 -15.58 10.74 -14.33
N ASP A 241 -15.44 12.00 -14.72
CA ASP A 241 -14.21 12.53 -15.34
C ASP A 241 -12.97 12.36 -14.43
N ASP A 242 -13.11 12.64 -13.12
CA ASP A 242 -12.06 12.37 -12.15
C ASP A 242 -11.72 10.88 -12.04
N SER A 243 -12.71 10.00 -12.06
CA SER A 243 -12.51 8.54 -12.02
C SER A 243 -11.73 8.03 -13.24
N PHE A 244 -11.97 8.56 -14.44
CA PHE A 244 -11.21 8.20 -15.64
C PHE A 244 -9.76 8.68 -15.57
N ARG A 245 -9.50 9.83 -14.93
CA ARG A 245 -8.13 10.28 -14.67
C ARG A 245 -7.41 9.31 -13.73
N VAL A 246 -8.06 8.87 -12.65
CA VAL A 246 -7.49 7.90 -11.70
C VAL A 246 -7.25 6.54 -12.36
N GLU A 247 -8.16 6.09 -13.22
CA GLU A 247 -7.99 4.86 -14.01
C GLU A 247 -6.72 4.94 -14.87
N ARG A 248 -6.54 6.03 -15.64
CA ARG A 248 -5.36 6.23 -16.48
C ARG A 248 -4.06 6.22 -15.69
N ILE A 249 -4.04 6.88 -14.52
CA ILE A 249 -2.89 6.86 -13.62
C ILE A 249 -2.63 5.42 -13.17
N SER A 250 -3.66 4.69 -12.76
CA SER A 250 -3.55 3.31 -12.27
C SER A 250 -3.00 2.34 -13.32
N ILE A 251 -3.39 2.50 -14.58
CA ILE A 251 -2.86 1.72 -15.72
C ILE A 251 -1.38 2.07 -15.96
N HIS A 252 -1.04 3.36 -15.93
CA HIS A 252 0.32 3.84 -16.18
C HIS A 252 1.32 3.40 -15.10
N GLU A 253 0.94 3.54 -13.82
CA GLU A 253 1.78 3.14 -12.67
C GLU A 253 2.13 1.65 -12.68
N ARG A 254 1.35 0.82 -13.37
CA ARG A 254 1.59 -0.61 -13.55
C ARG A 254 2.45 -0.94 -14.77
N GLY A 255 2.90 0.06 -15.53
CA GLY A 255 3.67 -0.14 -16.76
C GLY A 255 2.87 -0.83 -17.88
N THR A 256 1.53 -0.82 -17.78
CA THR A 256 0.64 -1.46 -18.75
C THR A 256 0.13 -0.46 -19.79
N GLN A 257 -0.18 -0.94 -21.00
CA GLN A 257 -0.68 -0.10 -22.10
C GLN A 257 -2.20 -0.18 -22.24
N THR A 258 -2.81 -1.27 -21.76
CA THR A 258 -4.25 -1.52 -21.88
C THR A 258 -4.86 -1.83 -20.52
N ARG A 259 -6.18 -1.63 -20.41
CA ARG A 259 -6.95 -1.93 -19.21
C ARG A 259 -6.93 -3.43 -18.90
N GLU A 260 -7.04 -4.27 -19.93
CA GLU A 260 -7.03 -5.73 -19.80
C GLU A 260 -5.69 -6.23 -19.25
N GLN A 261 -4.57 -5.66 -19.71
CA GLN A 261 -3.26 -5.92 -19.12
C GLN A 261 -3.18 -5.44 -17.68
N ALA A 262 -3.73 -4.26 -17.35
CA ALA A 262 -3.74 -3.75 -15.99
C ALA A 262 -4.51 -4.67 -15.03
N ILE A 263 -5.70 -5.12 -15.43
CA ILE A 263 -6.51 -6.10 -14.68
C ILE A 263 -5.73 -7.39 -14.48
N TRP A 264 -5.16 -7.95 -15.55
CA TRP A 264 -4.37 -9.17 -15.47
C TRP A 264 -3.19 -9.02 -14.51
N THR A 265 -2.45 -7.91 -14.57
CA THR A 265 -1.34 -7.64 -13.67
C THR A 265 -1.78 -7.58 -12.21
N ILE A 266 -2.93 -6.97 -11.90
CA ILE A 266 -3.42 -6.90 -10.52
C ILE A 266 -3.83 -8.28 -10.01
N VAL A 267 -4.51 -9.08 -10.83
CA VAL A 267 -4.96 -10.43 -10.45
C VAL A 267 -3.78 -11.37 -10.18
N ASN A 268 -2.66 -11.16 -10.88
CA ASN A 268 -1.47 -12.02 -10.79
C ASN A 268 -0.34 -11.41 -9.95
N GLU A 269 -0.58 -10.31 -9.23
CA GLU A 269 0.43 -9.69 -8.38
C GLU A 269 0.73 -10.55 -7.14
N GLU A 270 2.00 -10.61 -6.73
CA GLU A 270 2.43 -11.29 -5.51
C GLU A 270 1.72 -10.70 -4.28
N ARG A 271 1.01 -11.56 -3.53
CA ARG A 271 0.26 -11.12 -2.35
C ARG A 271 1.18 -10.87 -1.17
N ASP A 272 2.15 -11.75 -0.93
CA ASP A 272 3.16 -11.58 0.13
C ASP A 272 4.40 -10.83 -0.38
N PHE A 273 4.20 -9.58 -0.77
CA PHE A 273 5.29 -8.73 -1.28
C PHE A 273 6.38 -8.46 -0.23
N ILE A 274 6.02 -8.43 1.06
CA ILE A 274 6.98 -8.24 2.18
C ILE A 274 7.86 -9.48 2.31
N GLY A 275 7.28 -10.68 2.26
CA GLY A 275 8.03 -11.93 2.26
C GLY A 275 8.95 -12.04 1.06
N LYS A 276 8.42 -11.78 -0.14
CA LYS A 276 9.22 -11.75 -1.37
C LYS A 276 10.41 -10.78 -1.25
N HIS A 277 10.18 -9.55 -0.78
CA HIS A 277 11.26 -8.58 -0.65
C HIS A 277 12.27 -8.98 0.42
N THR A 278 11.83 -9.58 1.53
CA THR A 278 12.69 -10.16 2.56
C THR A 278 13.59 -11.24 1.98
N ASP A 279 13.02 -12.18 1.22
CA ASP A 279 13.75 -13.29 0.60
C ASP A 279 14.72 -12.79 -0.47
N GLU A 280 14.34 -11.77 -1.24
CA GLU A 280 15.25 -11.13 -2.20
C GLU A 280 16.41 -10.42 -1.52
N LEU A 281 16.19 -9.74 -0.39
CA LEU A 281 17.25 -9.08 0.36
C LEU A 281 18.22 -10.10 0.96
N LEU A 282 17.73 -11.21 1.50
CA LEU A 282 18.58 -12.31 1.98
C LEU A 282 19.48 -12.86 0.88
N LYS A 283 18.99 -12.93 -0.37
CA LYS A 283 19.78 -13.39 -1.53
C LYS A 283 20.79 -12.36 -2.03
N LYS A 284 20.44 -11.06 -1.97
CA LYS A 284 21.19 -9.97 -2.63
C LYS A 284 22.19 -9.27 -1.72
N LYS A 285 22.01 -9.34 -0.40
CA LYS A 285 22.79 -8.54 0.57
C LYS A 285 23.73 -9.45 1.36
N TRP A 286 24.93 -8.94 1.66
CA TRP A 286 25.93 -9.72 2.39
C TRP A 286 25.52 -9.91 3.86
N LEU A 287 25.20 -11.15 4.22
CA LEU A 287 24.97 -11.59 5.60
C LEU A 287 26.32 -11.92 6.25
N LEU A 288 26.77 -11.06 7.17
CA LEU A 288 28.11 -11.19 7.77
C LEU A 288 28.25 -12.41 8.70
N GLY A 289 27.14 -13.04 9.11
CA GLY A 289 27.13 -14.20 10.01
C GLY A 289 27.33 -15.57 9.34
N ALA A 290 27.00 -15.72 8.05
CA ALA A 290 27.02 -17.03 7.37
C ALA A 290 28.33 -17.31 6.59
N GLU A 291 29.02 -16.28 6.09
CA GLU A 291 30.24 -16.42 5.28
C GLU A 291 31.55 -16.26 6.07
N GLY A 292 31.48 -16.08 7.39
CA GLY A 292 32.68 -16.14 8.25
C GLY A 292 33.42 -17.48 8.21
N ALA A 293 32.80 -18.53 7.66
CA ALA A 293 33.43 -19.82 7.37
C ALA A 293 33.97 -19.95 5.92
N SER A 294 33.72 -18.98 5.05
CA SER A 294 34.02 -19.05 3.61
C SER A 294 35.14 -18.09 3.16
N ILE A 295 35.85 -17.44 4.09
CA ILE A 295 37.08 -16.69 3.78
C ILE A 295 38.26 -17.38 4.47
N LEU A 296 38.44 -18.66 4.17
CA LEU A 296 39.71 -19.41 4.20
C LEU A 296 39.56 -20.63 3.28
N ALA A 297 39.47 -20.36 1.97
CA ALA A 297 39.90 -21.26 0.90
C ALA A 297 40.81 -20.44 -0.03
#